data_AF-A0A1S3ZGB2-F1
#
_entry.id   AF-A0A1S3ZGB2-F1
#
_cell.length_a   1.000
_cell.length_b   1.000
_cell.length_c   1.000
_cell.angle_alpha   90.00
_cell.angle_beta   90.00
_cell.angle_gamma   90.00
#
_symmetry.space_group_name_H-M   'P 1'
#
loop_
_entity.id
_entity.type
_entity.pdbx_description
1 polymer ?
#
loop_
_entity_poly.entity_id
_entity_poly.type
_entity_poly.pdbx_seq_one_letter_code
_entity_poly.pdbx_strand_id
1 'polypeptide(L)'
;MHLPSHLQFLRCFSNYEALRFSLAISTLAKKLVKRMIERSSNSVGKYISIHLRFEEDMVAFSCCIYDGGVVEKSEMDVVREKGWGKKFKQKYRVIAPGLNRINGKCPMTPVEVGMMLRGMGFAKDTPIYLASGKIYQADRYLAPLRKMFPLLQTKETLATKDELAPFEGYSSRLAAVDYLVCLFSEVFVTTQGGNFPHFLIGHRRYLFNGHAKTIKPDKIKLVSLLQNTSISWIEFKGQMGSMLAESDRKGIMVPRVKKSTRKGSIYSNPLPECRCLWESKRATNRSNSYLMVDR
;
A
#
# COMPACT_ATOMS: atom_id res chain seq x y z
N MET A 1 -23.99 -12.71 12.97
CA MET A 1 -24.36 -13.96 12.24
C MET A 1 -23.16 -14.91 12.27
N HIS A 2 -23.34 -16.13 12.79
CA HIS A 2 -22.31 -17.18 12.77
C HIS A 2 -22.50 -17.97 11.47
N LEU A 3 -21.52 -17.95 10.55
CA LEU A 3 -21.57 -18.82 9.37
C LEU A 3 -21.20 -20.26 9.77
N PRO A 4 -21.83 -21.28 9.16
CA PRO A 4 -21.38 -22.66 9.21
C PRO A 4 -19.91 -22.82 8.82
N SER A 5 -19.22 -23.79 9.42
CA SER A 5 -17.78 -24.04 9.21
C SER A 5 -17.41 -24.31 7.75
N HIS A 6 -18.21 -25.10 7.03
CA HIS A 6 -17.99 -25.41 5.62
C HIS A 6 -18.13 -24.16 4.72
N LEU A 7 -19.09 -23.26 5.01
CA LEU A 7 -19.21 -21.98 4.29
C LEU A 7 -18.04 -21.05 4.61
N GLN A 8 -17.59 -21.04 5.86
CA GLN A 8 -16.41 -20.25 6.23
C GLN A 8 -15.14 -20.78 5.56
N PHE A 9 -14.98 -22.10 5.47
CA PHE A 9 -13.90 -22.74 4.71
C PHE A 9 -13.96 -22.35 3.23
N LEU A 10 -15.15 -22.43 2.60
CA LEU A 10 -15.32 -22.07 1.20
C LEU A 10 -14.95 -20.60 0.92
N ARG A 11 -15.32 -19.68 1.82
CA ARG A 11 -14.92 -18.26 1.71
C ARG A 11 -13.40 -18.09 1.78
N CYS A 12 -12.74 -18.79 2.71
CA CYS A 12 -11.29 -18.77 2.84
C CYS A 12 -10.59 -19.37 1.61
N PHE A 13 -11.06 -20.53 1.16
CA PHE A 13 -10.54 -21.23 -0.01
C PHE A 13 -10.68 -20.37 -1.26
N SER A 14 -11.87 -19.83 -1.49
CA SER A 14 -12.15 -18.97 -2.65
C SER A 14 -11.21 -17.76 -2.68
N ASN A 15 -11.03 -17.09 -1.54
CA ASN A 15 -10.30 -15.83 -1.49
C ASN A 15 -8.76 -15.99 -1.50
N TYR A 16 -8.23 -17.05 -0.87
CA TYR A 16 -6.79 -17.19 -0.66
C TYR A 16 -6.13 -18.31 -1.48
N GLU A 17 -6.92 -19.24 -2.03
CA GLU A 17 -6.40 -20.36 -2.81
C GLU A 17 -6.96 -20.42 -4.24
N ALA A 18 -8.27 -20.35 -4.43
CA ALA A 18 -8.87 -20.52 -5.75
C ALA A 18 -8.70 -19.27 -6.63
N LEU A 19 -8.88 -18.07 -6.07
CA LEU A 19 -8.73 -16.84 -6.83
C LEU A 19 -7.24 -16.55 -7.08
N ARG A 20 -6.82 -16.70 -8.33
CA ARG A 20 -5.45 -16.45 -8.80
C ARG A 20 -5.43 -15.41 -9.90
N PHE A 21 -4.36 -14.62 -9.96
CA PHE A 21 -4.10 -13.78 -11.11
C PHE A 21 -3.76 -14.65 -12.33
N SER A 22 -4.01 -14.10 -13.53
CA SER A 22 -3.67 -14.79 -14.78
C SER A 22 -2.17 -15.11 -14.85
N LEU A 23 -1.82 -16.08 -15.71
CA LEU A 23 -0.43 -16.48 -15.90
C LEU A 23 0.44 -15.29 -16.34
N ALA A 24 -0.05 -14.44 -17.25
CA ALA A 24 0.67 -13.25 -17.70
C ALA A 24 1.04 -12.31 -16.53
N ILE A 25 0.06 -11.96 -15.68
CA ILE A 25 0.28 -11.10 -14.50
C ILE A 25 1.27 -11.74 -13.54
N SER A 26 1.07 -13.02 -13.24
CA SER A 26 1.89 -13.76 -12.28
C SER A 26 3.34 -13.90 -12.76
N THR A 27 3.55 -14.17 -14.05
CA THR A 27 4.87 -14.29 -14.66
C THR A 27 5.63 -12.97 -14.62
N LEU A 28 4.98 -11.86 -15.00
CA LEU A 28 5.63 -10.54 -14.93
C LEU A 28 5.95 -10.18 -13.48
N ALA A 29 4.99 -10.31 -12.55
CA ALA A 29 5.21 -9.98 -11.15
C ALA A 29 6.36 -10.80 -10.53
N LYS A 30 6.46 -12.10 -10.83
CA LYS A 30 7.60 -12.93 -10.38
C LYS A 30 8.94 -12.40 -10.87
N LYS A 31 9.04 -11.96 -12.13
CA LYS A 31 10.25 -11.32 -12.66
C LYS A 31 10.58 -10.04 -11.90
N LEU A 32 9.58 -9.19 -11.64
CA LEU A 32 9.81 -7.93 -10.91
C LEU A 32 10.23 -8.18 -9.46
N VAL A 33 9.64 -9.16 -8.78
CA VAL A 33 10.07 -9.58 -7.44
C VAL A 33 11.51 -10.07 -7.46
N LYS A 34 11.89 -10.91 -8.42
CA LYS A 34 13.27 -11.40 -8.56
C LYS A 34 14.25 -10.22 -8.75
N ARG A 35 13.94 -9.29 -9.66
CA ARG A 35 14.76 -8.09 -9.89
C ARG A 35 14.83 -7.17 -8.67
N MET A 36 13.76 -7.08 -7.89
CA MET A 36 13.78 -6.35 -6.61
C MET A 36 14.71 -7.02 -5.60
N ILE A 37 14.66 -8.35 -5.48
CA ILE A 37 15.54 -9.12 -4.57
C ILE A 37 17.01 -8.93 -4.99
N GLU A 38 17.32 -9.06 -6.27
CA GLU A 38 18.67 -8.86 -6.83
C GLU A 38 19.18 -7.42 -6.57
N ARG A 39 18.33 -6.41 -6.69
CA ARG A 39 18.68 -5.01 -6.37
C ARG A 39 18.74 -4.71 -4.87
N SER A 40 18.35 -5.67 -4.03
CA SER A 40 18.28 -5.55 -2.57
C SER A 40 19.31 -6.43 -1.86
N SER A 41 20.41 -6.83 -2.51
CA SER A 41 21.43 -7.73 -1.92
C SER A 41 22.00 -7.21 -0.59
N ASN A 42 22.21 -5.90 -0.46
CA ASN A 42 22.68 -5.27 0.79
C ASN A 42 21.67 -5.40 1.94
N SER A 43 20.41 -5.73 1.64
CA SER A 43 19.32 -5.95 2.60
C SER A 43 18.87 -7.42 2.62
N VAL A 44 19.74 -8.37 2.22
CA VAL A 44 19.42 -9.82 2.18
C VAL A 44 18.18 -10.09 1.31
N GLY A 45 18.06 -9.39 0.18
CA GLY A 45 16.93 -9.50 -0.73
C GLY A 45 15.64 -8.84 -0.24
N LYS A 46 15.64 -8.21 0.94
CA LYS A 46 14.45 -7.57 1.51
C LYS A 46 14.27 -6.15 0.98
N TYR A 47 13.03 -5.81 0.68
CA TYR A 47 12.62 -4.47 0.28
C TYR A 47 11.30 -4.11 0.96
N ILE A 48 11.01 -2.81 1.04
CA ILE A 48 9.69 -2.31 1.43
C ILE A 48 8.88 -1.97 0.18
N SER A 49 7.57 -2.11 0.25
CA SER A 49 6.68 -1.64 -0.80
C SER A 49 5.77 -0.53 -0.30
N ILE A 50 5.52 0.47 -1.14
CA ILE A 50 4.67 1.62 -0.84
C ILE A 50 3.53 1.64 -1.84
N HIS A 51 2.29 1.54 -1.35
CA HIS A 51 1.11 1.86 -2.14
C HIS A 51 0.77 3.35 -1.96
N LEU A 52 1.04 4.13 -3.01
CA LEU A 52 0.86 5.57 -3.04
C LEU A 52 -0.29 5.95 -3.97
N ARG A 53 -1.29 6.66 -3.43
CA ARG A 53 -2.45 7.12 -4.18
C ARG A 53 -2.41 8.63 -4.39
N PHE A 54 -1.40 9.09 -5.13
CA PHE A 54 -1.16 10.50 -5.49
C PHE A 54 -1.32 10.72 -7.00
N GLU A 55 -2.29 10.03 -7.61
CA GLU A 55 -2.67 10.21 -9.00
C GLU A 55 -3.61 11.41 -9.19
N GLU A 56 -3.71 11.92 -10.42
CA GLU A 56 -4.49 13.12 -10.77
C GLU A 56 -5.96 13.03 -10.32
N ASP A 57 -6.59 11.86 -10.48
CA ASP A 57 -7.98 11.63 -10.04
C ASP A 57 -8.12 11.75 -8.52
N MET A 58 -7.17 11.21 -7.76
CA MET A 58 -7.16 11.27 -6.29
C MET A 58 -6.88 12.67 -5.77
N VAL A 59 -5.94 13.39 -6.38
CA VAL A 59 -5.64 14.79 -6.08
C VAL A 59 -6.91 15.63 -6.32
N ALA A 60 -7.51 15.53 -7.50
CA ALA A 60 -8.71 16.25 -7.86
C ALA A 60 -9.92 15.93 -6.96
N PHE A 61 -10.17 14.64 -6.70
CA PHE A 61 -11.30 14.17 -5.90
C PHE A 61 -11.23 14.61 -4.43
N SER A 62 -10.02 14.70 -3.88
CA SER A 62 -9.81 15.08 -2.48
C SER A 62 -10.14 16.55 -2.18
N CYS A 63 -10.22 17.39 -3.21
CA CYS A 63 -10.36 18.84 -3.11
C CYS A 63 -9.34 19.48 -2.15
N CYS A 64 -8.14 18.90 -2.08
CA CYS A 64 -7.02 19.46 -1.34
C CYS A 64 -6.25 20.45 -2.21
N ILE A 65 -5.44 21.29 -1.56
CA ILE A 65 -4.52 22.22 -2.23
C ILE A 65 -3.12 21.81 -1.80
N TYR A 66 -2.23 21.68 -2.76
CA TYR A 66 -0.81 21.41 -2.60
C TYR A 66 -0.02 22.67 -3.01
N ASP A 67 1.19 22.49 -3.54
CA ASP A 67 2.16 23.54 -3.82
C ASP A 67 2.11 24.07 -5.27
N GLY A 68 1.08 23.72 -6.05
CA GLY A 68 0.90 24.24 -7.42
C GLY A 68 0.03 25.49 -7.54
N GLY A 69 -0.50 26.01 -6.42
CA GLY A 69 -1.17 27.32 -6.36
C GLY A 69 -2.41 27.44 -7.24
N VAL A 70 -2.59 28.59 -7.90
CA VAL A 70 -3.76 28.88 -8.75
C VAL A 70 -3.82 27.96 -9.98
N VAL A 71 -2.66 27.60 -10.53
CA VAL A 71 -2.55 26.70 -11.69
C VAL A 71 -3.08 25.32 -11.34
N GLU A 72 -2.58 24.71 -10.25
CA GLU A 72 -3.10 23.42 -9.76
C GLU A 72 -4.59 23.49 -9.47
N LYS A 73 -5.08 24.57 -8.83
CA LYS A 73 -6.51 24.71 -8.56
C LYS A 73 -7.34 24.65 -9.83
N SER A 74 -6.94 25.40 -10.86
CA SER A 74 -7.62 25.45 -12.15
C SER A 74 -7.58 24.10 -12.87
N GLU A 75 -6.40 23.47 -12.93
CA GLU A 75 -6.25 22.12 -13.50
C GLU A 75 -7.17 21.10 -12.80
N MET A 76 -7.16 21.10 -11.47
CA MET A 76 -7.97 20.16 -10.69
C MET A 76 -9.47 20.44 -10.82
N ASP A 77 -9.89 21.69 -11.07
CA ASP A 77 -11.29 22.02 -11.38
C ASP A 77 -11.73 21.42 -12.73
N VAL A 78 -10.86 21.48 -13.75
CA VAL A 78 -11.10 20.83 -15.05
C VAL A 78 -11.20 19.31 -14.90
N VAL A 79 -10.27 18.69 -14.16
CA VAL A 79 -10.30 17.24 -13.89
C VAL A 79 -11.58 16.86 -13.14
N ARG A 80 -11.98 17.65 -12.13
CA ARG A 80 -13.23 17.41 -11.37
C ARG A 80 -14.46 17.46 -12.26
N GLU A 81 -14.54 18.45 -13.15
CA GLU A 81 -15.65 18.60 -14.08
C GLU A 81 -15.70 17.48 -15.11
N LYS A 82 -14.55 17.09 -15.67
CA LYS A 82 -14.46 15.97 -16.61
C LYS A 82 -14.84 14.62 -15.98
N GLY A 83 -14.36 14.36 -14.76
CA GLY A 83 -14.54 13.06 -14.09
C GLY A 83 -15.87 12.89 -13.37
N TRP A 84 -16.45 13.98 -12.83
CA TRP A 84 -17.64 13.90 -11.98
C TRP A 84 -18.70 14.97 -12.30
N GLY A 85 -18.57 15.70 -13.40
CA GLY A 85 -19.53 16.71 -13.85
C GLY A 85 -19.83 17.75 -12.76
N LYS A 86 -21.11 17.97 -12.51
CA LYS A 86 -21.58 18.99 -11.55
C LYS A 86 -21.43 18.59 -10.07
N LYS A 87 -20.95 17.38 -9.75
CA LYS A 87 -20.86 16.85 -8.37
C LYS A 87 -20.08 17.77 -7.41
N PHE A 88 -19.07 18.48 -7.90
CA PHE A 88 -18.26 19.40 -7.08
C PHE A 88 -18.72 20.86 -7.16
N LYS A 89 -19.68 21.18 -8.03
CA LYS A 89 -20.26 22.53 -8.22
C LYS A 89 -21.68 22.65 -7.60
N GLN A 90 -22.15 21.64 -6.87
CA GLN A 90 -23.45 21.66 -6.19
C GLN A 90 -23.46 22.68 -5.05
N LYS A 91 -24.50 23.53 -4.98
CA LYS A 91 -24.60 24.63 -4.01
C LYS A 91 -24.45 24.20 -2.54
N TYR A 92 -24.91 23.00 -2.18
CA TYR A 92 -24.82 22.48 -0.81
C TYR A 92 -23.44 21.89 -0.46
N ARG A 93 -22.53 21.75 -1.43
CA ARG A 93 -21.25 21.09 -1.22
C ARG A 93 -20.17 22.11 -0.89
N VAL A 94 -19.80 22.19 0.38
CA VAL A 94 -18.72 23.05 0.85
C VAL A 94 -17.37 22.34 0.64
N ILE A 95 -16.49 22.96 -0.14
CA ILE A 95 -15.10 22.53 -0.31
C ILE A 95 -14.23 23.29 0.69
N ALA A 96 -13.65 22.58 1.66
CA ALA A 96 -12.76 23.13 2.68
C ALA A 96 -11.39 22.40 2.63
N PRO A 97 -10.46 22.83 1.76
CA PRO A 97 -9.19 22.13 1.54
C PRO A 97 -8.34 21.97 2.80
N GLY A 98 -8.23 23.02 3.62
CA GLY A 98 -7.51 22.98 4.89
C GLY A 98 -8.12 21.98 5.88
N LEU A 99 -9.44 21.92 5.97
CA LEU A 99 -10.15 20.97 6.83
C LEU A 99 -10.00 19.52 6.32
N ASN A 100 -10.01 19.32 5.00
CA ASN A 100 -9.72 18.00 4.40
C ASN A 100 -8.30 17.53 4.76
N ARG A 101 -7.34 18.46 4.76
CA ARG A 101 -5.95 18.19 5.11
C ARG A 101 -5.79 17.79 6.57
N ILE A 102 -6.30 18.62 7.50
CA ILE A 102 -6.23 18.35 8.94
C ILE A 102 -6.94 17.05 9.31
N ASN A 103 -8.06 16.73 8.65
CA ASN A 103 -8.78 15.47 8.87
C ASN A 103 -8.14 14.25 8.17
N GLY A 104 -6.94 14.38 7.60
CA GLY A 104 -6.22 13.28 6.97
C GLY A 104 -6.90 12.73 5.70
N LYS A 105 -7.79 13.51 5.06
CA LYS A 105 -8.50 13.09 3.83
C LYS A 105 -7.64 13.26 2.58
N CYS A 106 -6.72 14.22 2.58
CA CYS A 106 -5.83 14.46 1.44
C CYS A 106 -4.88 13.29 1.18
N PRO A 107 -4.65 12.89 -0.08
CA PRO A 107 -3.47 12.13 -0.49
C PRO A 107 -2.18 12.70 0.10
N MET A 108 -1.35 11.80 0.62
CA MET A 108 0.00 12.16 1.05
C MET A 108 0.86 12.40 -0.19
N THR A 109 1.64 13.46 -0.19
CA THR A 109 2.62 13.69 -1.25
C THR A 109 3.80 12.71 -1.10
N PRO A 110 4.56 12.42 -2.18
CA PRO A 110 5.72 11.55 -2.06
C PRO A 110 6.79 12.08 -1.07
N VAL A 111 6.94 13.41 -0.92
CA VAL A 111 7.87 13.99 0.07
C VAL A 111 7.42 13.72 1.51
N GLU A 112 6.11 13.77 1.79
CA GLU A 112 5.57 13.46 3.13
C GLU A 112 5.78 11.99 3.49
N VAL A 113 5.61 11.10 2.51
CA VAL A 113 5.91 9.67 2.68
C VAL A 113 7.38 9.46 2.95
N GLY A 114 8.26 10.14 2.22
CA GLY A 114 9.70 10.04 2.43
C GLY A 114 10.12 10.54 3.81
N MET A 115 9.62 11.71 4.23
CA MET A 115 9.87 12.27 5.57
C MET A 115 9.40 11.33 6.68
N MET A 116 8.20 10.75 6.53
CA MET A 116 7.67 9.74 7.45
C MET A 116 8.62 8.54 7.57
N LEU A 117 9.04 7.96 6.44
CA LEU A 117 9.94 6.80 6.45
C LEU A 117 11.31 7.13 7.04
N ARG A 118 11.89 8.28 6.70
CA ARG A 118 13.16 8.74 7.29
C ARG A 118 13.03 8.96 8.80
N GLY A 119 11.90 9.52 9.25
CA GLY A 119 11.60 9.70 10.66
C GLY A 119 11.38 8.38 11.40
N MET A 120 10.82 7.37 10.74
CA MET A 120 10.66 6.01 11.26
C MET A 120 11.98 5.22 11.33
N GLY A 121 13.08 5.75 10.79
CA GLY A 121 14.40 5.14 10.85
C GLY A 121 14.81 4.36 9.59
N PHE A 122 14.04 4.43 8.50
CA PHE A 122 14.46 3.81 7.24
C PHE A 122 15.68 4.54 6.65
N ALA A 123 16.74 3.78 6.40
CA ALA A 123 18.00 4.28 5.87
C ALA A 123 17.88 4.67 4.39
N LYS A 124 18.82 5.49 3.89
CA LYS A 124 18.76 6.07 2.54
C LYS A 124 18.84 4.99 1.46
N ASP A 125 19.59 3.94 1.76
CA ASP A 125 19.81 2.73 0.98
C ASP A 125 18.73 1.66 1.21
N THR A 126 17.62 1.97 1.88
CA THR A 126 16.47 1.05 1.96
C THR A 126 15.93 0.81 0.54
N PRO A 127 15.87 -0.43 0.04
CA PRO A 127 15.25 -0.73 -1.24
C PRO A 127 13.74 -0.54 -1.17
N ILE A 128 13.18 0.24 -2.10
CA ILE A 128 11.75 0.60 -2.11
C ILE A 128 11.14 0.20 -3.44
N TYR A 129 10.01 -0.50 -3.41
CA TYR A 129 9.11 -0.62 -4.55
C TYR A 129 7.92 0.32 -4.38
N LEU A 130 7.72 1.24 -5.33
CA LEU A 130 6.59 2.17 -5.32
C LEU A 130 5.48 1.66 -6.26
N ALA A 131 4.40 1.18 -5.65
CA ALA A 131 3.16 0.80 -6.32
C ALA A 131 2.23 2.02 -6.42
N SER A 132 1.98 2.49 -7.64
CA SER A 132 1.09 3.62 -7.92
C SER A 132 0.65 3.64 -9.38
N GLY A 133 -0.47 4.30 -9.66
CA GLY A 133 -0.79 4.74 -11.02
C GLY A 133 0.12 5.89 -11.48
N LYS A 134 -0.31 6.64 -12.50
CA LYS A 134 0.42 7.84 -12.95
C LYS A 134 0.34 8.92 -11.87
N ILE A 135 1.46 9.14 -11.18
CA ILE A 135 1.60 10.18 -10.16
C ILE A 135 1.38 11.57 -10.80
N TYR A 136 0.55 12.40 -10.17
CA TYR A 136 0.34 13.79 -10.58
C TYR A 136 1.68 14.54 -10.56
N GLN A 137 2.02 15.23 -11.66
CA GLN A 137 3.32 15.90 -11.88
C GLN A 137 4.52 15.06 -11.37
N ALA A 138 4.63 13.82 -11.84
CA ALA A 138 5.57 12.82 -11.32
C ALA A 138 7.03 13.32 -11.20
N ASP A 139 7.53 14.07 -12.17
CA ASP A 139 8.91 14.58 -12.15
C ASP A 139 9.17 15.50 -10.96
N ARG A 140 8.21 16.40 -10.67
CA ARG A 140 8.26 17.31 -9.51
C ARG A 140 8.13 16.55 -8.20
N TYR A 141 7.08 15.75 -8.05
CA TYR A 141 6.73 15.18 -6.76
C TYR A 141 7.57 13.96 -6.38
N LEU A 142 8.07 13.16 -7.33
CA LEU A 142 8.93 12.02 -7.02
C LEU A 142 10.40 12.40 -6.80
N ALA A 143 10.85 13.56 -7.28
CA ALA A 143 12.26 13.97 -7.14
C ALA A 143 12.74 14.00 -5.68
N PRO A 144 12.03 14.60 -4.71
CA PRO A 144 12.43 14.55 -3.30
C PRO A 144 12.46 13.13 -2.72
N LEU A 145 11.48 12.29 -3.09
CA LEU A 145 11.42 10.91 -2.61
C LEU A 145 12.61 10.08 -3.13
N ARG A 146 12.96 10.22 -4.42
CA ARG A 146 14.14 9.59 -5.02
C ARG A 146 15.44 10.09 -4.39
N LYS A 147 15.52 11.36 -4.00
CA LYS A 147 16.68 11.91 -3.27
C LYS A 147 16.84 11.28 -1.88
N MET A 148 15.72 11.06 -1.18
CA MET A 148 15.71 10.39 0.13
C MET A 148 15.98 8.89 0.06
N PHE A 149 15.53 8.23 -1.02
CA PHE A 149 15.68 6.79 -1.26
C PHE A 149 16.09 6.51 -2.72
N PRO A 150 17.40 6.52 -3.03
CA PRO A 150 17.89 6.35 -4.40
C PRO A 150 17.65 4.96 -4.99
N LEU A 151 17.44 3.94 -4.14
CA LEU A 151 17.10 2.58 -4.58
C LEU A 151 15.60 2.40 -4.87
N LEU A 152 14.82 3.48 -4.93
CA LEU A 152 13.42 3.43 -5.29
C LEU A 152 13.23 2.91 -6.72
N GLN A 153 12.42 1.88 -6.84
CA GLN A 153 12.02 1.24 -8.08
C GLN A 153 10.50 1.33 -8.26
N THR A 154 10.06 1.35 -9.50
CA THR A 154 8.65 1.19 -9.90
C THR A 154 8.55 0.01 -10.86
N LYS A 155 7.33 -0.39 -11.24
CA LYS A 155 7.15 -1.40 -12.29
C LYS A 155 7.80 -0.96 -13.61
N GLU A 156 7.77 0.32 -13.93
CA GLU A 156 8.37 0.89 -15.14
C GLU A 156 9.90 0.89 -15.12
N THR A 157 10.53 0.99 -13.95
CA THR A 157 12.01 0.91 -13.84
C THR A 157 12.53 -0.52 -13.77
N LEU A 158 11.68 -1.47 -13.39
CA LEU A 158 12.02 -2.89 -13.27
C LEU A 158 11.71 -3.71 -14.51
N ALA A 159 10.67 -3.34 -15.27
CA ALA A 159 10.22 -4.06 -16.46
C ALA A 159 10.79 -3.42 -17.73
N THR A 160 10.97 -4.23 -18.77
CA THR A 160 11.20 -3.72 -20.13
C THR A 160 9.88 -3.21 -20.73
N LYS A 161 9.96 -2.36 -21.77
CA LYS A 161 8.76 -1.90 -22.48
C LYS A 161 7.95 -3.06 -23.05
N ASP A 162 8.62 -4.05 -23.64
CA ASP A 162 7.97 -5.23 -24.22
C ASP A 162 7.26 -6.10 -23.17
N GLU A 163 7.83 -6.20 -21.96
CA GLU A 163 7.19 -6.89 -20.85
C GLU A 163 5.93 -6.17 -20.34
N LEU A 164 5.87 -4.84 -20.47
CA LEU A 164 4.73 -4.03 -20.04
C LEU A 164 3.66 -3.87 -21.13
N ALA A 165 4.03 -3.93 -22.41
CA ALA A 165 3.14 -3.70 -23.55
C ALA A 165 1.79 -4.48 -23.46
N PRO A 166 1.74 -5.75 -23.03
CA PRO A 166 0.46 -6.49 -22.89
C PRO A 166 -0.50 -5.95 -21.82
N PHE A 167 0.00 -5.07 -20.94
CA PHE A 167 -0.71 -4.50 -19.80
C PHE A 167 -1.04 -3.01 -20.00
N GLU A 168 -0.48 -2.37 -21.03
CA GLU A 168 -0.74 -0.96 -21.34
C GLU A 168 -2.24 -0.73 -21.61
N GLY A 169 -2.76 0.41 -21.14
CA GLY A 169 -4.20 0.71 -21.19
C GLY A 169 -5.08 -0.04 -20.18
N TYR A 170 -4.56 -1.08 -19.50
CA TYR A 170 -5.32 -1.87 -18.53
C TYR A 170 -4.84 -1.62 -17.09
N SER A 171 -5.30 -0.50 -16.51
CA SER A 171 -4.91 -0.07 -15.14
C SER A 171 -5.12 -1.14 -14.07
N SER A 172 -6.20 -1.93 -14.17
CA SER A 172 -6.49 -3.03 -13.23
C SER A 172 -5.47 -4.17 -13.32
N ARG A 173 -4.94 -4.47 -14.52
CA ARG A 173 -3.91 -5.51 -14.70
C ARG A 173 -2.56 -5.04 -14.19
N LEU A 174 -2.20 -3.77 -14.42
CA LEU A 174 -0.99 -3.17 -13.84
C LEU A 174 -1.06 -3.14 -12.30
N ALA A 175 -2.21 -2.77 -11.74
CA ALA A 175 -2.44 -2.84 -10.30
C ALA A 175 -2.34 -4.27 -9.75
N ALA A 176 -2.73 -5.29 -10.52
CA ALA A 176 -2.54 -6.69 -10.13
C ALA A 176 -1.06 -7.12 -10.11
N VAL A 177 -0.22 -6.57 -11.00
CA VAL A 177 1.23 -6.74 -10.95
C VAL A 177 1.79 -6.08 -9.70
N ASP A 178 1.45 -4.81 -9.45
CA ASP A 178 1.84 -4.06 -8.24
C ASP A 178 1.45 -4.83 -6.97
N TYR A 179 0.23 -5.39 -6.94
CA TYR A 179 -0.29 -6.18 -5.82
C TYR A 179 0.63 -7.36 -5.48
N LEU A 180 1.05 -8.14 -6.48
CA LEU A 180 1.91 -9.30 -6.25
C LEU A 180 3.32 -8.90 -5.82
N VAL A 181 3.88 -7.81 -6.34
CA VAL A 181 5.19 -7.32 -5.87
C VAL A 181 5.07 -6.84 -4.41
N CYS A 182 4.02 -6.10 -4.06
CA CYS A 182 3.77 -5.71 -2.67
C CYS A 182 3.47 -6.89 -1.73
N LEU A 183 2.90 -7.98 -2.23
CA LEU A 183 2.60 -9.18 -1.44
C LEU A 183 3.88 -9.80 -0.85
N PHE A 184 4.97 -9.77 -1.61
CA PHE A 184 6.25 -10.39 -1.24
C PHE A 184 7.27 -9.42 -0.62
N SER A 185 6.91 -8.15 -0.37
CA SER A 185 7.80 -7.22 0.34
C SER A 185 7.88 -7.54 1.84
N GLU A 186 9.00 -7.19 2.48
CA GLU A 186 9.17 -7.37 3.93
C GLU A 186 8.18 -6.49 4.72
N VAL A 187 8.07 -5.21 4.32
CA VAL A 187 7.12 -4.25 4.90
C VAL A 187 6.21 -3.72 3.79
N PHE A 188 4.91 -3.62 4.07
CA PHE A 188 3.95 -2.96 3.18
C PHE A 188 3.51 -1.63 3.79
N VAL A 189 3.65 -0.52 3.06
CA VAL A 189 3.24 0.82 3.47
C VAL A 189 2.02 1.23 2.65
N THR A 190 0.95 1.66 3.30
CA THR A 190 -0.23 2.20 2.59
C THR A 190 -0.60 3.58 3.10
N THR A 191 -0.68 4.54 2.19
CA THR A 191 -0.97 5.95 2.49
C THR A 191 -2.46 6.30 2.37
N GLN A 192 -3.23 5.40 1.76
CA GLN A 192 -4.68 5.53 1.61
C GLN A 192 -5.38 4.20 1.88
N GLY A 193 -6.68 4.29 2.16
CA GLY A 193 -7.57 3.12 2.23
C GLY A 193 -7.99 2.64 0.84
N GLY A 194 -8.99 1.76 0.80
CA GLY A 194 -9.56 1.20 -0.43
C GLY A 194 -9.29 -0.28 -0.59
N ASN A 195 -9.73 -0.83 -1.72
CA ASN A 195 -9.74 -2.28 -1.94
C ASN A 195 -8.33 -2.88 -2.02
N PHE A 196 -7.39 -2.21 -2.69
CA PHE A 196 -6.01 -2.70 -2.85
C PHE A 196 -5.35 -3.02 -1.49
N PRO A 197 -5.19 -2.05 -0.55
CA PRO A 197 -4.59 -2.36 0.74
C PRO A 197 -5.46 -3.28 1.58
N HIS A 198 -6.79 -3.19 1.48
CA HIS A 198 -7.71 -4.05 2.23
C HIS A 198 -7.48 -5.54 1.97
N PHE A 199 -7.40 -5.93 0.69
CA PHE A 199 -7.17 -7.31 0.28
C PHE A 199 -5.70 -7.73 0.42
N LEU A 200 -4.76 -6.83 0.14
CA LEU A 200 -3.33 -7.14 0.24
C LEU A 200 -2.90 -7.43 1.67
N ILE A 201 -3.38 -6.64 2.65
CA ILE A 201 -3.08 -6.85 4.07
C ILE A 201 -3.59 -8.22 4.53
N GLY A 202 -4.81 -8.60 4.13
CA GLY A 202 -5.35 -9.92 4.46
C GLY A 202 -4.57 -11.05 3.82
N HIS A 203 -4.18 -10.91 2.54
CA HIS A 203 -3.39 -11.92 1.85
C HIS A 203 -2.00 -12.10 2.48
N ARG A 204 -1.31 -11.01 2.80
CA ARG A 204 -0.04 -11.07 3.54
C ARG A 204 -0.21 -11.80 4.87
N ARG A 205 -1.23 -11.42 5.66
CA ARG A 205 -1.53 -12.10 6.94
C ARG A 205 -1.89 -13.57 6.75
N TYR A 206 -2.61 -13.93 5.70
CA TYR A 206 -2.91 -15.32 5.41
C TYR A 206 -1.62 -16.13 5.17
N LEU A 207 -0.71 -15.64 4.33
CA LEU A 207 0.56 -16.33 4.05
C LEU A 207 1.43 -16.51 5.30
N PHE A 208 1.47 -15.49 6.16
CA PHE A 208 2.39 -15.40 7.29
C PHE A 208 1.71 -15.67 8.65
N ASN A 209 0.77 -16.62 8.71
CA ASN A 209 0.12 -17.10 9.94
C ASN A 209 -0.47 -15.98 10.82
N GLY A 210 -1.12 -15.00 10.19
CA GLY A 210 -1.81 -13.90 10.86
C GLY A 210 -0.94 -12.67 11.10
N HIS A 211 0.37 -12.75 10.89
CA HIS A 211 1.28 -11.63 11.09
C HIS A 211 1.81 -11.08 9.76
N ALA A 212 1.69 -9.78 9.53
CA ALA A 212 2.39 -9.14 8.41
C ALA A 212 2.73 -7.69 8.75
N LYS A 213 4.02 -7.32 8.64
CA LYS A 213 4.49 -5.94 8.84
C LYS A 213 3.80 -5.02 7.83
N THR A 214 3.01 -4.09 8.37
CA THR A 214 2.21 -3.15 7.59
C THR A 214 2.26 -1.79 8.27
N ILE A 215 2.72 -0.76 7.57
CA ILE A 215 2.70 0.62 8.04
C ILE A 215 1.46 1.30 7.48
N LYS A 216 0.60 1.75 8.38
CA LYS A 216 -0.56 2.60 8.05
C LYS A 216 -0.49 3.83 8.97
N PRO A 217 -0.02 4.97 8.47
CA PRO A 217 0.19 6.13 9.31
C PRO A 217 -1.13 6.69 9.83
N ASP A 218 -1.07 7.27 11.03
CA ASP A 218 -2.09 8.19 11.50
C ASP A 218 -1.91 9.51 10.74
N LYS A 219 -2.68 9.68 9.67
CA LYS A 219 -2.57 10.83 8.77
C LYS A 219 -2.92 12.14 9.48
N ILE A 220 -3.83 12.12 10.45
CA ILE A 220 -4.23 13.34 11.19
C ILE A 220 -3.04 13.81 12.01
N LYS A 221 -2.44 12.89 12.78
CA LYS A 221 -1.23 13.19 13.56
C LYS A 221 -0.07 13.59 12.66
N LEU A 222 0.15 12.87 11.56
CA LEU A 222 1.25 13.14 10.64
C LEU A 222 1.13 14.52 9.98
N VAL A 223 -0.07 14.94 9.58
CA VAL A 223 -0.32 16.28 9.03
C VAL A 223 0.04 17.36 10.05
N SER A 224 -0.40 17.22 11.30
CA SER A 224 -0.07 18.17 12.37
C SER A 224 1.44 18.27 12.61
N LEU A 225 2.15 17.14 12.60
CA LEU A 225 3.60 17.10 12.78
C LEU A 225 4.36 17.74 11.60
N LEU A 226 3.94 17.47 10.37
CA LEU A 226 4.59 18.01 9.17
C LEU A 226 4.32 19.50 8.94
N GLN A 227 3.24 20.04 9.52
CA GLN A 227 2.93 21.47 9.48
C GLN A 227 3.61 22.26 10.61
N ASN A 228 4.12 21.58 11.64
CA ASN A 228 4.84 22.24 12.72
C ASN A 228 6.29 22.53 12.29
N THR A 229 6.56 23.75 11.85
CA THR A 229 7.90 24.19 11.41
C THR A 229 8.91 24.33 12.55
N SER A 230 8.46 24.31 13.80
CA SER A 230 9.30 24.47 14.99
C SER A 230 9.70 23.13 15.62
N ILE A 231 9.15 22.01 15.15
CA ILE A 231 9.47 20.68 15.69
C ILE A 231 10.93 20.31 15.38
N SER A 232 11.66 19.83 16.39
CA SER A 232 13.02 19.33 16.15
C SER A 232 12.98 17.99 15.41
N TRP A 233 14.05 17.67 14.66
CA TRP A 233 14.16 16.37 14.00
C TRP A 233 14.17 15.19 15.00
N ILE A 234 14.72 15.40 16.20
CA ILE A 234 14.76 14.39 17.26
C ILE A 234 13.33 14.07 17.73
N GLU A 235 12.53 15.10 17.99
CA GLU A 235 11.14 14.95 18.41
C GLU A 235 10.29 14.32 17.29
N PHE A 236 10.45 14.79 16.05
CA PHE A 236 9.76 14.21 14.89
C PHE A 236 10.03 12.71 14.75
N LYS A 237 11.30 12.28 14.87
CA LYS A 237 11.67 10.85 14.89
C LYS A 237 11.00 10.10 16.04
N GLY A 238 10.94 10.68 17.25
CA GLY A 238 10.25 10.07 18.38
C GLY A 238 8.77 9.81 18.11
N GLN A 239 8.08 10.79 17.49
CA GLN A 239 6.68 10.66 17.09
C GLN A 239 6.49 9.60 15.98
N MET A 240 7.40 9.55 15.00
CA MET A 240 7.38 8.55 13.94
C MET A 240 7.66 7.14 14.46
N GLY A 241 8.60 6.99 15.41
CA GLY A 241 8.88 5.71 16.09
C GLY A 241 7.67 5.18 16.84
N SER A 242 6.94 6.05 17.53
CA SER A 242 5.68 5.68 18.21
C SER A 242 4.60 5.25 17.20
N MET A 243 4.51 5.92 16.05
CA MET A 243 3.57 5.56 14.98
C MET A 243 3.93 4.22 14.31
N LEU A 244 5.23 3.93 14.16
CA LEU A 244 5.71 2.65 13.66
C LEU A 244 5.40 1.52 14.65
N ALA A 245 5.72 1.70 15.93
CA ALA A 245 5.44 0.71 16.97
C ALA A 245 3.94 0.39 17.06
N GLU A 246 3.07 1.39 16.89
CA GLU A 246 1.62 1.20 16.82
C GLU A 246 1.19 0.40 15.59
N SER A 247 1.83 0.64 14.45
CA SER A 247 1.60 -0.12 13.22
C SER A 247 2.02 -1.58 13.37
N ASP A 248 3.18 -1.83 13.97
CA ASP A 248 3.68 -3.18 14.25
C ASP A 248 2.77 -3.94 15.22
N ARG A 249 2.32 -3.29 16.30
CA ARG A 249 1.35 -3.85 17.25
C ARG A 249 0.08 -4.32 16.53
N LYS A 250 -0.46 -3.49 15.62
CA LYS A 250 -1.63 -3.82 14.80
C LYS A 250 -1.33 -4.89 13.74
N GLY A 251 -0.09 -4.99 13.27
CA GLY A 251 0.37 -5.98 12.29
C GLY A 251 0.58 -7.39 12.87
N ILE A 252 0.85 -7.50 14.18
CA ILE A 252 1.07 -8.76 14.92
C ILE A 252 -0.23 -9.35 15.47
N MET A 253 -1.18 -8.52 15.88
CA MET A 253 -2.39 -9.01 16.53
C MET A 253 -3.29 -9.82 15.58
N VAL A 254 -3.36 -11.14 15.81
CA VAL A 254 -4.55 -11.92 15.45
C VAL A 254 -5.67 -11.46 16.39
N PRO A 255 -6.79 -10.90 15.89
CA PRO A 255 -7.87 -10.46 16.74
C PRO A 255 -8.33 -11.59 17.66
N ARG A 256 -8.27 -11.40 18.98
CA ARG A 256 -8.82 -12.37 19.93
C ARG A 256 -10.33 -12.42 19.73
N VAL A 257 -10.84 -13.60 19.36
CA VAL A 257 -12.26 -13.88 19.06
C VAL A 257 -13.21 -13.41 20.17
N LYS A 258 -12.75 -13.39 21.43
CA LYS A 258 -13.61 -13.21 22.61
C LYS A 258 -14.06 -11.77 22.94
N LYS A 259 -13.54 -10.71 22.30
CA LYS A 259 -13.86 -9.32 22.75
C LYS A 259 -14.23 -8.32 21.66
N SER A 260 -14.18 -8.66 20.37
CA SER A 260 -14.53 -7.69 19.33
C SER A 260 -15.99 -7.86 18.90
N THR A 261 -16.84 -6.92 19.29
CA THR A 261 -18.18 -6.71 18.70
C THR A 261 -18.10 -6.36 17.21
N ARG A 262 -16.91 -5.99 16.70
CA ARG A 262 -16.59 -5.85 15.27
C ARG A 262 -15.75 -7.03 14.83
N LYS A 263 -16.36 -8.12 14.35
CA LYS A 263 -15.62 -9.15 13.60
C LYS A 263 -14.96 -8.45 12.41
N GLY A 264 -13.63 -8.41 12.39
CA GLY A 264 -12.89 -7.86 11.26
C GLY A 264 -13.25 -8.60 9.98
N SER A 265 -13.18 -7.94 8.83
CA SER A 265 -13.40 -8.60 7.54
C SER A 265 -12.40 -9.75 7.37
N ILE A 266 -12.86 -10.95 6.99
CA ILE A 266 -12.00 -12.11 6.71
C ILE A 266 -11.00 -11.83 5.59
N TYR A 267 -11.28 -10.82 4.76
CA TYR A 267 -10.45 -10.36 3.65
C TYR A 267 -9.26 -9.48 4.09
N SER A 268 -9.25 -9.02 5.35
CA SER A 268 -8.14 -8.28 5.95
C SER A 268 -7.59 -8.95 7.21
N ASN A 269 -8.41 -9.76 7.89
CA ASN A 269 -8.06 -10.52 9.08
C ASN A 269 -8.53 -11.97 8.86
N PRO A 270 -7.78 -12.78 8.09
CA PRO A 270 -8.18 -14.15 7.77
C PRO A 270 -8.15 -15.10 8.96
N LEU A 271 -7.35 -14.81 9.98
CA LEU A 271 -7.22 -15.68 11.15
C LEU A 271 -8.03 -15.13 12.34
N PRO A 272 -8.65 -16.04 13.13
CA PRO A 272 -8.50 -17.50 13.08
C PRO A 272 -9.40 -18.25 12.08
N GLU A 273 -10.32 -17.58 11.40
CA GLU A 273 -11.37 -18.20 10.57
C GLU A 273 -10.85 -19.08 9.43
N CYS A 274 -9.68 -18.75 8.86
CA CYS A 274 -9.05 -19.48 7.75
C CYS A 274 -7.89 -20.40 8.21
N ARG A 275 -7.75 -20.65 9.52
CA ARG A 275 -6.61 -21.41 10.07
C ARG A 275 -6.51 -22.83 9.53
N CYS A 276 -7.62 -23.57 9.48
CA CYS A 276 -7.66 -24.96 9.00
C CYS A 276 -7.12 -25.07 7.55
N LEU A 277 -7.51 -24.14 6.68
CA LEU A 277 -7.01 -24.09 5.30
C LEU A 277 -5.50 -23.81 5.25
N TRP A 278 -5.04 -22.87 6.06
CA TRP A 278 -3.61 -22.54 6.13
C TRP A 278 -2.76 -23.71 6.62
N GLU A 279 -3.22 -24.43 7.65
CA GLU A 279 -2.54 -25.62 8.20
C GLU A 279 -2.48 -26.77 7.18
N SER A 280 -3.59 -27.04 6.47
CA SER A 280 -3.65 -28.05 5.40
C SER A 280 -2.63 -27.79 4.30
N LYS A 281 -2.45 -26.53 3.89
CA LYS A 281 -1.44 -26.13 2.91
C LYS A 281 -0.01 -26.31 3.40
N ARG A 282 0.25 -25.98 4.67
CA ARG A 282 1.59 -26.13 5.25
C ARG A 282 1.99 -27.60 5.33
N ALA A 283 1.04 -28.49 5.61
CA ALA A 283 1.25 -29.93 5.60
C ALA A 283 1.60 -30.44 4.19
N THR A 284 0.84 -30.02 3.16
CA THR A 284 1.10 -30.39 1.75
C THR A 284 2.42 -29.81 1.20
N ASN A 285 2.80 -28.58 1.58
CA ASN A 285 4.09 -28.02 1.18
C ASN A 285 5.29 -28.69 1.87
N ARG A 286 5.11 -29.24 3.09
CA ARG A 286 6.15 -30.02 3.77
C ARG A 286 6.38 -31.38 3.13
N SER A 287 5.34 -32.01 2.59
CA SER A 287 5.45 -33.26 1.82
C SER A 287 5.96 -33.06 0.39
N ASN A 288 5.83 -31.87 -0.19
CA ASN A 288 6.40 -31.50 -1.50
C ASN A 288 7.79 -30.84 -1.42
N SER A 289 8.53 -31.03 -0.32
CA SER A 289 9.82 -30.36 -0.05
C SER A 289 10.97 -30.76 -0.99
N TYR A 290 10.75 -31.61 -1.99
CA TYR A 290 11.71 -31.91 -3.06
C TYR A 290 11.72 -30.89 -4.22
N LEU A 291 10.83 -29.87 -4.25
CA LEU A 291 10.72 -28.96 -5.41
C LEU A 291 10.74 -27.44 -5.12
N MET A 292 11.05 -27.00 -3.89
CA MET A 292 11.30 -25.57 -3.62
C MET A 292 12.43 -25.37 -2.60
N VAL A 293 13.65 -25.62 -3.05
CA VAL A 293 14.87 -24.89 -2.66
C VAL A 293 15.10 -23.98 -3.87
N ASP A 294 14.93 -22.66 -3.79
CA ASP A 294 15.87 -21.74 -3.14
C ASP A 294 15.14 -20.57 -2.47
N ARG A 295 15.60 -20.26 -1.25
CA ARG A 295 15.17 -19.12 -0.43
C ARG A 295 15.83 -17.82 -0.88
#